data_AF-A0A430H9I7-F1
#
_entry.id   AF-A0A430H9I7-F1
#
_cell.length_a   1.000
_cell.length_b   1.000
_cell.length_c   1.000
_cell.angle_alpha   90.00
_cell.angle_beta   90.00
_cell.angle_gamma   90.00
#
_symmetry.space_group_name_H-M   'P 1'
#
loop_
_entity.id
_entity.type
_entity.pdbx_description
1 polymer ?
#
loop_
_entity_poly.entity_id
_entity_poly.type
_entity_poly.pdbx_seq_one_letter_code
_entity_poly.pdbx_strand_id
1 'polypeptide(L)'
;MNRKIILESLTRALESWVRNASAMQLWQVHQAGGLGALIEADEETVQVRIILGGSRDALSDIGKTDGRLPVTEAFLGSAAWGAPPAREGPAREQWFLSNELAQAHARQYLAAEVGERRDLLERCVDEWIARR
;
A
#
# COMPACT_ATOMS: atom_id res chain seq x y z
N MET A 1 22.70 10.70 11.47
CA MET A 1 21.51 9.82 11.43
C MET A 1 21.74 8.65 10.47
N ASN A 2 21.40 7.42 10.85
CA ASN A 2 21.70 6.25 10.06
C ASN A 2 20.57 5.95 9.05
N ARG A 3 20.84 6.13 7.75
CA ARG A 3 19.94 5.79 6.63
C ARG A 3 19.27 4.41 6.79
N LYS A 4 20.04 3.43 7.28
CA LYS A 4 19.56 2.06 7.49
C LYS A 4 18.42 2.00 8.52
N ILE A 5 18.52 2.77 9.60
CA ILE A 5 17.48 2.81 10.66
C ILE A 5 16.19 3.39 10.09
N ILE A 6 16.27 4.47 9.31
CA ILE A 6 15.08 5.08 8.68
C ILE A 6 14.43 4.09 7.71
N LEU A 7 15.22 3.41 6.87
CA LEU A 7 14.70 2.43 5.92
C LEU A 7 14.00 1.26 6.62
N GLU A 8 14.60 0.72 7.69
CA GLU A 8 14.00 -0.36 8.48
C GLU A 8 12.70 0.10 9.17
N SER A 9 12.70 1.31 9.75
CA SER A 9 11.49 1.90 10.35
C SER A 9 10.39 2.14 9.31
N LEU A 10 10.74 2.62 8.12
CA LEU A 10 9.81 2.81 7.01
C LEU A 10 9.20 1.49 6.54
N THR A 11 10.02 0.46 6.37
CA THR A 11 9.58 -0.87 5.97
C THR A 11 8.58 -1.42 7.00
N ARG A 12 8.92 -1.35 8.29
CA ARG A 12 8.04 -1.80 9.38
C ARG A 12 6.74 -1.01 9.45
N ALA A 13 6.79 0.30 9.20
CA ALA A 13 5.60 1.15 9.16
C ALA A 13 4.67 0.77 8.01
N LEU A 14 5.21 0.50 6.82
CA LEU A 14 4.45 0.00 5.66
C LEU A 14 3.82 -1.37 5.94
N GLU A 15 4.60 -2.33 6.43
CA GLU A 15 4.06 -3.66 6.77
C GLU A 15 2.97 -3.57 7.84
N SER A 16 3.14 -2.71 8.84
CA SER A 16 2.13 -2.46 9.87
C SER A 16 0.88 -1.81 9.29
N TRP A 17 1.04 -0.85 8.37
CA TRP A 17 -0.08 -0.22 7.68
C TRP A 17 -0.88 -1.26 6.87
N VAL A 18 -0.21 -2.11 6.08
CA VAL A 18 -0.86 -3.15 5.27
C VAL A 18 -1.68 -4.11 6.13
N ARG A 19 -1.16 -4.51 7.30
CA ARG A 19 -1.88 -5.39 8.24
C ARG A 19 -3.12 -4.73 8.83
N ASN A 20 -3.08 -3.43 9.11
CA ASN A 20 -4.12 -2.72 9.84
C ASN A 20 -5.05 -1.88 8.94
N ALA A 21 -4.76 -1.76 7.65
CA ALA A 21 -5.57 -0.99 6.72
C ALA A 21 -7.01 -1.51 6.65
N SER A 22 -7.96 -0.57 6.76
CA SER A 22 -9.38 -0.84 6.55
C SER A 22 -9.66 -1.21 5.09
N ALA A 23 -10.80 -1.83 4.82
CA ALA A 23 -11.24 -2.15 3.46
C ALA A 23 -11.28 -0.90 2.57
N MET A 24 -11.76 0.23 3.09
CA MET A 24 -11.79 1.49 2.34
C MET A 24 -10.38 1.99 1.97
N GLN A 25 -9.43 1.93 2.91
CA GLN A 25 -8.06 2.35 2.64
C GLN A 25 -7.35 1.44 1.63
N LEU A 26 -7.57 0.11 1.73
CA LEU A 26 -7.06 -0.83 0.74
C LEU A 26 -7.63 -0.53 -0.64
N TRP A 27 -8.94 -0.31 -0.75
CA TRP A 27 -9.59 0.02 -2.02
C TRP A 27 -9.00 1.29 -2.64
N GLN A 28 -8.85 2.36 -1.84
CA GLN A 28 -8.29 3.62 -2.29
C GLN A 28 -6.86 3.46 -2.83
N VAL A 29 -6.00 2.72 -2.12
CA VAL A 29 -4.63 2.44 -2.59
C VAL A 29 -4.64 1.63 -3.88
N HIS A 30 -5.47 0.59 -3.97
CA HIS A 30 -5.57 -0.21 -5.20
C HIS A 30 -6.12 0.58 -6.39
N GLN A 31 -7.00 1.55 -6.15
CA GLN A 31 -7.56 2.39 -7.20
C GLN A 31 -6.58 3.47 -7.67
N ALA A 32 -5.97 4.20 -6.74
CA ALA A 32 -5.28 5.46 -7.05
C ALA A 32 -3.83 5.52 -6.53
N GLY A 33 -3.41 4.56 -5.71
CA GLY A 33 -2.16 4.62 -4.95
C GLY A 33 -2.25 5.66 -3.84
N GLY A 34 -1.20 6.45 -3.68
CA GLY A 34 -1.17 7.61 -2.78
C GLY A 34 -0.72 7.29 -1.35
N LEU A 35 -0.05 6.15 -1.14
CA LEU A 35 0.74 5.92 0.06
C LEU A 35 1.87 6.95 0.11
N GLY A 36 2.13 7.49 1.30
CA GLY A 36 3.27 8.35 1.56
C GLY A 36 3.80 8.15 2.97
N ALA A 37 5.00 8.65 3.22
CA ALA A 37 5.65 8.53 4.52
C ALA A 37 5.81 9.90 5.21
N LEU A 38 5.35 9.99 6.45
CA LEU A 38 5.72 11.03 7.38
C LEU A 38 6.86 10.50 8.25
N ILE A 39 8.06 11.05 8.07
CA ILE A 39 9.27 10.66 8.79
C ILE A 39 9.67 11.81 9.71
N GLU A 40 9.61 11.57 11.01
CA GLU A 40 10.08 12.46 12.06
C GLU A 40 11.30 11.80 12.71
N ALA A 41 12.43 12.50 12.78
CA ALA A 41 13.63 11.91 13.34
C ALA A 41 14.53 12.94 14.03
N ASP A 42 14.93 12.62 15.25
CA ASP A 42 15.85 13.38 16.09
C ASP A 42 17.21 12.64 16.23
N GLU A 43 18.06 13.04 17.17
CA GLU A 43 19.39 12.44 17.35
C GLU A 43 19.35 10.98 17.82
N GLU A 44 18.27 10.56 18.48
CA GLU A 44 18.13 9.25 19.15
C GLU A 44 16.93 8.43 18.67
N THR A 45 15.93 9.06 18.04
CA THR A 45 14.65 8.45 17.68
C THR A 45 14.28 8.70 16.23
N VAL A 46 13.68 7.68 15.60
CA VAL A 46 13.10 7.74 14.26
C VAL A 46 11.67 7.22 14.34
N GLN A 47 10.72 8.09 14.03
CA GLN A 47 9.29 7.79 13.94
C GLN A 47 8.87 7.86 12.48
N VAL A 48 8.22 6.79 12.00
CA VAL A 48 7.68 6.74 10.65
C VAL A 48 6.19 6.40 10.72
N ARG A 49 5.37 7.20 10.03
CA ARG A 49 3.94 6.97 9.87
C ARG A 49 3.61 6.93 8.38
N ILE A 50 2.78 5.97 7.99
CA ILE A 50 2.26 5.88 6.64
C ILE A 50 0.93 6.61 6.58
N ILE A 51 0.83 7.53 5.63
CA ILE A 51 -0.37 8.32 5.37
C ILE A 51 -0.91 8.02 3.98
N LEU A 52 -2.22 8.17 3.82
CA LEU A 52 -2.91 8.00 2.54
C LEU A 52 -3.42 9.37 2.08
N GLY A 53 -3.19 9.71 0.80
CA GLY A 53 -3.61 11.00 0.25
C GLY A 53 -2.71 12.16 0.67
N GLY A 54 -1.49 11.88 1.11
CA GLY A 54 -0.46 12.88 1.35
C GLY A 54 0.15 13.43 0.06
N SER A 55 1.21 14.23 0.20
CA SER A 55 2.01 14.69 -0.94
C SER A 55 2.54 13.50 -1.73
N ARG A 56 2.45 13.58 -3.06
CA ARG A 56 2.93 12.50 -3.94
C ARG A 56 4.44 12.33 -3.77
N ASP A 57 4.86 11.12 -3.46
CA ASP A 57 6.25 10.72 -3.24
C ASP A 57 6.56 9.37 -3.93
N ALA A 58 7.77 8.85 -3.72
CA ALA A 58 8.19 7.57 -4.28
C ALA A 58 7.31 6.37 -3.86
N LEU A 59 6.56 6.46 -2.76
CA LEU A 59 5.66 5.40 -2.29
C LEU A 59 4.27 5.48 -2.92
N SER A 60 3.93 6.60 -3.55
CA SER A 60 2.58 6.86 -4.06
C SER A 60 2.13 5.91 -5.17
N ASP A 61 3.07 5.24 -5.83
CA ASP A 61 2.75 4.25 -6.86
C ASP A 61 2.66 2.82 -6.30
N ILE A 62 3.03 2.58 -5.03
CA ILE A 62 2.88 1.28 -4.36
C ILE A 62 1.40 0.94 -4.24
N GLY A 63 1.05 -0.29 -4.62
CA GLY A 63 -0.29 -0.83 -4.47
C GLY A 63 -1.25 -0.42 -5.57
N LYS A 64 -0.86 0.51 -6.45
CA LYS A 64 -1.74 1.02 -7.47
C LYS A 64 -1.95 -0.03 -8.56
N THR A 65 -3.20 -0.46 -8.70
CA THR A 65 -3.60 -1.44 -9.72
C THR A 65 -4.72 -0.92 -10.62
N ASP A 66 -5.07 0.37 -10.53
CA ASP A 66 -6.22 0.98 -11.21
C ASP A 66 -7.52 0.20 -10.96
N GLY A 67 -7.69 -0.30 -9.73
CA GLY A 67 -8.83 -1.12 -9.32
C GLY A 67 -8.79 -2.57 -9.84
N ARG A 68 -7.74 -2.97 -10.55
CA ARG A 68 -7.49 -4.36 -10.93
C ARG A 68 -6.97 -5.12 -9.73
N LEU A 69 -7.86 -5.74 -8.99
CA LEU A 69 -7.42 -6.54 -7.85
C LEU A 69 -6.39 -7.58 -8.28
N PRO A 70 -5.16 -7.49 -7.76
CA PRO A 70 -4.06 -8.29 -8.24
C PRO A 70 -4.37 -9.76 -7.96
N VAL A 71 -4.25 -10.59 -9.00
CA VAL A 71 -4.51 -12.04 -9.00
C VAL A 71 -6.00 -12.49 -9.04
N THR A 72 -6.98 -11.57 -8.94
CA THR A 72 -8.40 -11.99 -8.85
C THR A 72 -9.04 -12.54 -10.14
N GLU A 73 -8.64 -12.09 -11.33
CA GLU A 73 -9.28 -12.56 -12.58
C GLU A 73 -8.66 -13.85 -13.13
N ALA A 74 -7.39 -14.16 -12.81
CA ALA A 74 -6.63 -15.17 -13.55
C ALA A 74 -6.46 -16.53 -12.84
N PHE A 75 -6.54 -16.59 -11.50
CA PHE A 75 -5.98 -17.74 -10.76
C PHE A 75 -6.97 -18.68 -10.06
N LEU A 76 -8.18 -18.22 -9.70
CA LEU A 76 -9.12 -19.02 -8.89
C LEU A 76 -10.47 -19.30 -9.56
N GLY A 77 -10.75 -18.65 -10.70
CA GLY A 77 -12.06 -18.72 -11.35
C GLY A 77 -13.18 -18.05 -10.51
N SER A 78 -14.30 -17.75 -11.16
CA SER A 78 -15.46 -17.05 -10.55
C SER A 78 -16.11 -17.80 -9.37
N ALA A 79 -15.79 -19.08 -9.18
CA ALA A 79 -16.48 -19.98 -8.26
C ALA A 79 -16.16 -19.75 -6.77
N ALA A 80 -14.97 -19.23 -6.44
CA ALA A 80 -14.56 -19.00 -5.05
C ALA A 80 -14.90 -17.59 -4.52
N TRP A 81 -15.31 -16.67 -5.39
CA TRP A 81 -15.31 -15.22 -5.11
C TRP A 81 -16.67 -14.54 -5.26
N GLY A 82 -17.62 -15.20 -5.93
CA GLY A 82 -18.73 -14.53 -6.63
C GLY A 82 -18.21 -13.82 -7.89
N ALA A 83 -19.03 -13.71 -8.93
CA ALA A 83 -18.63 -13.02 -10.16
C ALA A 83 -18.30 -11.55 -9.84
N PRO A 84 -17.04 -11.10 -10.02
CA PRO A 84 -16.69 -9.72 -9.78
C PRO A 84 -17.55 -8.81 -10.69
N PRO A 85 -18.17 -7.74 -10.17
CA PRO A 85 -18.84 -6.77 -11.02
C PRO A 85 -17.85 -6.08 -11.95
N ALA A 86 -18.38 -5.44 -13.00
CA ALA A 86 -17.61 -4.69 -13.98
C ALA A 86 -16.63 -3.71 -13.29
N ARG A 87 -15.50 -3.48 -13.96
CA ARG A 87 -14.35 -2.74 -13.39
C ARG A 87 -14.69 -1.31 -13.01
N GLU A 88 -15.65 -0.72 -13.70
CA GLU A 88 -16.06 0.67 -13.51
C GLU A 88 -17.35 0.77 -12.70
N GLY A 89 -17.37 1.72 -11.77
CA GLY A 89 -18.57 2.10 -11.02
C GLY A 89 -18.62 1.62 -9.57
N PRO A 90 -19.61 2.12 -8.81
CA PRO A 90 -19.70 1.94 -7.36
C PRO A 90 -19.97 0.48 -6.94
N ALA A 91 -20.48 -0.36 -7.85
CA ALA A 91 -20.70 -1.78 -7.59
C ALA A 91 -19.39 -2.53 -7.30
N ARG A 92 -18.28 -2.12 -7.93
CA ARG A 92 -16.97 -2.73 -7.72
C ARG A 92 -16.42 -2.44 -6.33
N GLU A 93 -16.52 -1.18 -5.92
CA GLU A 93 -16.16 -0.74 -4.59
C GLU A 93 -17.00 -1.47 -3.54
N GLN A 94 -18.32 -1.45 -3.67
CA GLN A 94 -19.22 -2.12 -2.72
C GLN A 94 -18.93 -3.61 -2.60
N TRP A 95 -18.70 -4.30 -3.73
CA TRP A 95 -18.31 -5.70 -3.73
C TRP A 95 -17.00 -5.92 -2.96
N PHE A 96 -15.96 -5.11 -3.21
CA PHE A 96 -14.68 -5.22 -2.50
C PHE A 96 -14.84 -4.99 -0.98
N LEU A 97 -15.60 -3.97 -0.60
CA LEU A 97 -15.87 -3.65 0.80
C LEU A 97 -16.63 -4.77 1.53
N SER A 98 -17.44 -5.55 0.81
CA SER A 98 -18.17 -6.71 1.35
C SER A 98 -17.43 -8.06 1.27
N ASN A 99 -16.30 -8.13 0.57
CA ASN A 99 -15.62 -9.40 0.27
C ASN A 99 -14.29 -9.50 1.03
N GLU A 100 -14.30 -10.22 2.16
CA GLU A 100 -13.12 -10.41 3.02
C GLU A 100 -11.98 -11.13 2.30
N LEU A 101 -12.29 -12.06 1.40
CA LEU A 101 -11.28 -12.76 0.60
C LEU A 101 -10.56 -11.78 -0.35
N ALA A 102 -11.31 -10.89 -0.99
CA ALA A 102 -10.72 -9.82 -1.80
C ALA A 102 -9.83 -8.88 -1.00
N GLN A 103 -10.24 -8.54 0.23
CA GLN A 103 -9.43 -7.73 1.12
C GLN A 103 -8.16 -8.46 1.58
N ALA A 104 -8.24 -9.76 1.87
CA ALA A 104 -7.08 -10.58 2.27
C ALA A 104 -6.04 -10.65 1.14
N HIS A 105 -6.47 -10.90 -0.09
CA HIS A 105 -5.58 -10.91 -1.25
C HIS A 105 -5.00 -9.53 -1.57
N ALA A 106 -5.80 -8.47 -1.47
CA ALA A 106 -5.31 -7.09 -1.62
C ALA A 106 -4.18 -6.77 -0.62
N ARG A 107 -4.29 -7.27 0.62
CA ARG A 107 -3.21 -7.15 1.62
C ARG A 107 -1.99 -8.00 1.26
N GLN A 108 -2.19 -9.25 0.83
CA GLN A 108 -1.08 -10.13 0.42
C GLN A 108 -0.26 -9.52 -0.71
N TYR A 109 -0.93 -8.96 -1.72
CA TYR A 109 -0.25 -8.27 -2.80
C TYR A 109 0.55 -7.07 -2.31
N LEU A 110 -0.06 -6.19 -1.49
CA LEU A 110 0.64 -5.04 -0.94
C LEU A 110 1.86 -5.46 -0.11
N ALA A 111 1.74 -6.51 0.68
CA ALA A 111 2.87 -7.04 1.46
C ALA A 111 4.00 -7.56 0.56
N ALA A 112 3.65 -8.27 -0.53
CA ALA A 112 4.63 -8.72 -1.51
C ALA A 112 5.31 -7.54 -2.22
N GLU A 113 4.53 -6.58 -2.69
CA GLU A 113 5.04 -5.40 -3.39
C GLU A 113 5.95 -4.53 -2.50
N VAL A 114 5.63 -4.36 -1.21
CA VAL A 114 6.51 -3.66 -0.26
C VAL A 114 7.87 -4.37 -0.13
N GLY A 115 7.89 -5.71 -0.17
CA GLY A 115 9.12 -6.49 -0.17
C GLY A 115 9.91 -6.41 -1.48
N GLU A 116 9.22 -6.41 -2.62
CA GLU A 116 9.83 -6.36 -3.96
C GLU A 116 10.32 -4.96 -4.34
N ARG A 117 9.56 -3.92 -3.99
CA ARG A 117 9.82 -2.51 -4.35
C ARG A 117 10.69 -1.79 -3.33
N ARG A 118 11.67 -2.50 -2.77
CA ARG A 118 12.65 -1.94 -1.82
C ARG A 118 13.37 -0.71 -2.38
N ASP A 119 13.57 -0.66 -3.70
CA ASP A 119 14.14 0.48 -4.41
C ASP A 119 13.33 1.78 -4.22
N LEU A 120 11.99 1.70 -4.15
CA LEU A 120 11.13 2.86 -3.88
C LEU A 120 11.25 3.33 -2.44
N LEU A 121 11.35 2.39 -1.49
CA LEU A 121 11.56 2.72 -0.08
C LEU A 121 12.89 3.43 0.13
N GLU A 122 13.94 2.92 -0.52
CA GLU A 122 15.26 3.55 -0.51
C GLU A 122 15.23 4.96 -1.12
N ARG A 123 14.54 5.14 -2.25
CA ARG A 123 14.36 6.46 -2.87
C ARG A 123 13.59 7.42 -1.96
N CYS A 124 12.53 6.96 -1.29
CA CYS A 124 11.77 7.76 -0.33
C CYS A 124 12.67 8.27 0.80
N VAL A 125 13.53 7.41 1.35
CA VAL A 125 14.49 7.80 2.39
C VAL A 125 15.51 8.80 1.85
N ASP A 126 16.06 8.57 0.65
CA ASP A 126 17.04 9.47 0.04
C ASP A 126 16.46 10.86 -0.25
N GLU A 127 15.23 10.91 -0.78
CA GLU A 127 14.51 12.17 -1.00
C GLU A 127 14.24 12.91 0.32
N TRP A 128 13.88 12.20 1.38
CA TRP A 128 13.67 12.80 2.70
C TRP A 128 14.99 13.34 3.28
N ILE A 129 16.09 12.59 3.19
CA ILE A 129 17.42 13.04 3.64
C ILE A 129 17.85 14.30 2.89
N ALA A 130 17.62 14.36 1.58
CA ALA A 130 17.99 15.52 0.75
C ALA A 130 17.15 16.78 1.03
N ARG A 131 15.97 16.64 1.62
CA ARG A 131 15.07 17.76 1.97
C ARG A 131 15.28 18.30 3.39
N ARG A 132 16.09 17.60 4.20
CA ARG A 132 16.47 18.02 5.55
C ARG A 132 17.66 18.96 5.52
#